data_AF-A0AAE4FTR9-F1
#
_entry.id   AF-A0AAE4FTR9-F1
#
_cell.length_a   1.000
_cell.length_b   1.000
_cell.length_c   1.000
_cell.angle_alpha   90.00
_cell.angle_beta   90.00
_cell.angle_gamma   90.00
#
_symmetry.space_group_name_H-M   'P 1'
#
loop_
_entity.id
_entity.type
_entity.pdbx_description
1 polymer ?
#
loop_
_entity_poly.entity_id
_entity_poly.type
_entity_poly.pdbx_seq_one_letter_code
_entity_poly.pdbx_strand_id
1 'polypeptide(L)'
;MSISRLIPRGFYQACLGVTLTTLTILTSATSAQSQTRRIQISDDTDIQALFDLVYRPGQDPQRFQLQGPEEKEAYALLTTILQTGTEVYLRSSQDGNYGSYNVTQDVLVLRPSAVAHWGIFLETLRHEGWHIVQACFAAGQGANTLMPVGLQVSRRTMLNLRQNHSYAPEEIPVEAEAFEAENYSNLTLQGLQKECAPWLKGEVK
;
A
#
# COMPACT_ATOMS: atom_id res chain seq x y z
N MET A 1 -30.76 52.93 71.46
CA MET A 1 -32.19 52.62 71.66
C MET A 1 -32.53 51.39 70.85
N SER A 2 -33.01 50.34 71.53
CA SER A 2 -33.94 49.29 71.08
C SER A 2 -33.66 48.45 69.83
N ILE A 3 -33.92 47.15 69.75
CA ILE A 3 -34.44 46.13 70.69
C ILE A 3 -34.07 44.76 70.06
N SER A 4 -33.66 43.86 70.94
CA SER A 4 -33.85 42.39 71.01
C SER A 4 -34.38 41.63 69.79
N ARG A 5 -33.61 40.62 69.34
CA ARG A 5 -33.79 39.16 69.59
C ARG A 5 -35.01 38.53 68.92
N LEU A 6 -34.76 37.46 68.16
CA LEU A 6 -35.39 36.15 68.39
C LEU A 6 -34.56 35.06 67.70
N ILE A 7 -33.98 34.18 68.53
CA ILE A 7 -33.51 32.85 68.17
C ILE A 7 -34.63 31.89 68.61
N PRO A 8 -34.85 30.79 67.88
CA PRO A 8 -34.88 29.52 68.58
C PRO A 8 -33.93 28.48 67.97
N ARG A 9 -33.36 27.71 68.88
CA ARG A 9 -32.52 26.52 68.69
C ARG A 9 -33.38 25.29 68.39
N GLY A 10 -32.73 24.30 67.77
CA GLY A 10 -33.08 22.87 67.85
C GLY A 10 -33.42 22.29 66.47
N PHE A 11 -33.00 21.09 66.08
CA PHE A 11 -32.27 20.00 66.72
C PHE A 11 -31.71 19.14 65.56
N TYR A 12 -30.61 18.43 65.85
CA TYR A 12 -30.06 17.24 65.19
C TYR A 12 -30.92 16.52 64.14
N GLN A 13 -30.33 16.22 62.96
CA GLN A 13 -29.93 14.85 62.60
C GLN A 13 -29.30 14.82 61.19
N ALA A 14 -28.15 14.17 61.12
CA ALA A 14 -27.51 13.75 59.88
C ALA A 14 -28.40 12.75 59.13
N CYS A 15 -28.49 12.90 57.81
CA CYS A 15 -28.56 11.77 56.89
C CYS A 15 -28.09 12.21 55.51
N LEU A 16 -27.20 11.39 54.95
CA LEU A 16 -26.61 11.48 53.63
C LEU A 16 -27.69 11.60 52.53
N GLY A 17 -27.40 12.40 51.51
CA GLY A 17 -28.24 12.50 50.31
C GLY A 17 -27.46 13.10 49.14
N VAL A 18 -26.54 12.30 48.61
CA VAL A 18 -25.95 12.31 47.26
C VAL A 18 -26.33 13.52 46.38
N THR A 19 -25.46 14.51 46.30
CA THR A 19 -25.50 15.50 45.23
C THR A 19 -25.03 14.84 43.93
N LEU A 20 -25.95 14.70 42.98
CA LEU A 20 -25.67 14.35 41.58
C LEU A 20 -24.68 15.39 41.00
N THR A 21 -23.40 15.06 40.99
CA THR A 21 -22.44 15.68 40.09
C THR A 21 -22.77 15.16 38.70
N THR A 22 -23.37 16.01 37.86
CA THR A 22 -23.45 15.79 36.42
C THR A 22 -22.03 15.75 35.87
N LEU A 23 -21.46 14.54 35.85
CA LEU A 23 -20.25 14.22 35.10
C LEU A 23 -20.64 14.32 33.63
N THR A 24 -20.38 15.47 33.01
CA THR A 24 -20.34 15.59 31.56
C THR A 24 -19.17 14.73 31.10
N ILE A 25 -19.45 13.44 30.92
CA ILE A 25 -18.58 12.55 30.14
C ILE A 25 -18.69 13.13 28.73
N LEU A 26 -17.73 13.96 28.36
CA LEU A 26 -17.32 14.10 26.98
C LEU A 26 -16.92 12.70 26.54
N THR A 27 -17.89 11.94 26.05
CA THR A 27 -17.64 10.88 25.11
C THR A 27 -17.03 11.58 23.92
N SER A 28 -15.71 11.76 23.95
CA SER A 28 -14.92 11.75 22.74
C SER A 28 -15.25 10.40 22.10
N ALA A 29 -16.29 10.40 21.28
CA ALA A 29 -16.45 9.44 20.22
C ALA A 29 -15.14 9.56 19.46
N THR A 30 -14.19 8.69 19.79
CA THR A 30 -13.15 8.28 18.87
C THR A 30 -13.94 7.88 17.64
N SER A 31 -14.03 8.81 16.68
CA SER A 31 -14.26 8.45 15.30
C SER A 31 -13.27 7.34 15.06
N ALA A 32 -13.76 6.11 14.96
CA ALA A 32 -13.01 5.02 14.41
C ALA A 32 -12.67 5.46 12.99
N GLN A 33 -11.59 6.21 12.85
CA GLN A 33 -10.83 6.24 11.62
C GLN A 33 -10.56 4.77 11.38
N SER A 34 -11.22 4.23 10.37
CA SER A 34 -10.71 3.10 9.62
C SER A 34 -9.33 3.53 9.09
N GLN A 35 -8.33 3.53 9.97
CA GLN A 35 -6.95 3.38 9.58
C GLN A 35 -6.94 2.01 8.92
N THR A 36 -7.03 2.01 7.60
CA THR A 36 -6.76 0.81 6.83
C THR A 36 -5.33 0.45 7.19
N ARG A 37 -5.16 -0.55 8.05
CA ARG A 37 -3.88 -0.94 8.60
C ARG A 37 -2.99 -1.31 7.42
N ARG A 38 -1.95 -0.51 7.17
CA ARG A 38 -0.93 -0.80 6.19
C ARG A 38 0.24 -1.44 6.92
N ILE A 39 0.72 -2.56 6.42
CA ILE A 39 1.95 -3.21 6.85
C ILE A 39 3.02 -2.72 5.88
N GLN A 40 3.98 -1.94 6.36
CA GLN A 40 5.10 -1.50 5.54
C GLN A 40 6.04 -2.68 5.30
N ILE A 41 6.55 -2.78 4.08
CA ILE A 41 7.60 -3.72 3.69
C ILE A 41 8.85 -2.88 3.49
N SER A 42 9.89 -3.11 4.28
CA SER A 42 11.06 -2.23 4.31
C SER A 42 12.41 -2.96 4.24
N ASP A 43 12.45 -4.23 4.62
CA ASP A 43 13.69 -5.00 4.65
C ASP A 43 13.45 -6.50 4.33
N ASP A 44 14.53 -7.28 4.36
CA ASP A 44 14.50 -8.73 4.11
C ASP A 44 13.58 -9.49 5.08
N THR A 45 13.43 -9.00 6.32
CA THR A 45 12.54 -9.62 7.31
C THR A 45 11.09 -9.44 6.91
N ASP A 46 10.72 -8.23 6.48
CA ASP A 46 9.38 -7.93 6.00
C ASP A 46 9.08 -8.65 4.68
N ILE A 47 10.04 -8.72 3.75
CA ILE A 47 9.88 -9.46 2.48
C ILE A 47 9.65 -10.94 2.77
N GLN A 48 10.44 -11.53 3.68
CA GLN A 48 10.25 -12.91 4.09
C GLN A 48 8.85 -13.12 4.70
N ALA A 49 8.41 -12.22 5.58
CA ALA A 49 7.07 -12.28 6.18
C ALA A 49 5.96 -12.17 5.12
N LEU A 50 6.15 -11.30 4.11
CA LEU A 50 5.24 -11.18 2.98
C LEU A 50 5.17 -12.49 2.19
N PHE A 51 6.30 -13.11 1.88
CA PHE A 51 6.33 -14.38 1.15
C PHE A 51 5.73 -15.54 1.92
N ASP A 52 5.90 -15.59 3.24
CA ASP A 52 5.26 -16.59 4.11
C ASP A 52 3.72 -16.44 4.12
N LEU A 53 3.18 -15.27 3.74
CA LEU A 53 1.74 -15.05 3.55
C LEU A 53 1.24 -15.48 2.16
N VAL A 54 2.12 -15.60 1.16
CA VAL A 54 1.68 -15.87 -0.21
C VAL A 54 1.23 -17.32 -0.35
N TYR A 55 -0.07 -17.54 -0.60
CA TYR A 55 -0.60 -18.89 -0.71
C TYR A 55 -0.11 -19.62 -1.96
N ARG A 56 0.23 -20.91 -1.77
CA ARG A 56 0.75 -21.80 -2.79
C ARG A 56 -0.12 -23.05 -2.89
N PRO A 57 -0.89 -23.21 -3.97
CA PRO A 57 -1.69 -24.41 -4.17
C PRO A 57 -0.79 -25.67 -4.17
N GLY A 58 -1.10 -26.64 -3.32
CA GLY A 58 -0.44 -27.96 -3.30
C GLY A 58 0.93 -28.02 -2.62
N GLN A 59 1.36 -26.96 -1.93
CA GLN A 59 2.55 -26.98 -1.07
C GLN A 59 2.15 -26.76 0.39
N ASP A 60 2.68 -27.56 1.31
CA ASP A 60 2.56 -27.27 2.74
C ASP A 60 3.19 -25.90 3.02
N PRO A 61 2.64 -25.11 3.96
CA PRO A 61 3.22 -23.83 4.37
C PRO A 61 4.59 -24.08 5.02
N GLN A 62 5.62 -24.12 4.19
CA GLN A 62 7.01 -24.15 4.59
C GLN A 62 7.55 -22.73 4.60
N ARG A 63 8.48 -22.46 5.52
CA ARG A 63 9.23 -21.20 5.53
C ARG A 63 9.82 -20.96 4.13
N PHE A 64 9.59 -19.79 3.56
CA PHE A 64 10.04 -19.48 2.21
C PHE A 64 11.57 -19.63 2.10
N GLN A 65 11.99 -20.32 1.05
CA GLN A 65 13.39 -20.59 0.71
C GLN A 65 13.50 -20.29 -0.79
N LEU A 66 14.28 -19.29 -1.18
CA LEU A 66 14.49 -18.82 -2.56
C LEU A 66 15.04 -19.92 -3.51
N GLN A 67 14.23 -20.92 -3.86
CA GLN A 67 14.64 -22.11 -4.59
C GLN A 67 14.30 -21.98 -6.09
N GLY A 68 13.11 -21.48 -6.41
CA GLY A 68 12.58 -21.34 -7.76
C GLY A 68 13.02 -20.04 -8.47
N PRO A 69 13.00 -20.02 -9.82
CA PRO A 69 13.32 -18.81 -10.58
C PRO A 69 12.33 -17.67 -10.32
N GLU A 70 11.04 -17.96 -10.19
CA GLU A 70 9.99 -16.98 -9.90
C GLU A 70 10.14 -16.34 -8.51
N GLU A 71 10.60 -17.11 -7.52
CA GLU A 71 10.86 -16.65 -6.16
C GLU A 71 12.05 -15.70 -6.11
N LYS A 72 13.12 -16.07 -6.82
CA LYS A 72 14.31 -15.22 -6.98
C LYS A 72 13.95 -13.92 -7.70
N GLU A 73 13.09 -14.00 -8.70
CA GLU A 73 12.58 -12.81 -9.40
C GLU A 73 11.75 -11.93 -8.48
N ALA A 74 10.76 -12.47 -7.76
CA ALA A 74 9.92 -11.70 -6.84
C ALA A 74 10.77 -10.99 -5.77
N TYR A 75 11.77 -11.69 -5.23
CA TYR A 75 12.69 -11.12 -4.25
C TYR A 75 13.56 -10.01 -4.85
N ALA A 76 14.13 -10.25 -6.04
CA ALA A 76 14.92 -9.25 -6.75
C ALA A 76 14.08 -8.02 -7.12
N LEU A 77 12.82 -8.19 -7.51
CA LEU A 77 11.88 -7.10 -7.77
C LEU A 77 11.64 -6.27 -6.51
N LEU A 78 11.21 -6.88 -5.40
CA LEU A 78 10.94 -6.15 -4.16
C LEU A 78 12.18 -5.43 -3.62
N THR A 79 13.33 -6.09 -3.58
CA THR A 79 14.57 -5.47 -3.12
C THR A 79 15.00 -4.32 -4.03
N THR A 80 14.90 -4.46 -5.36
CA THR A 80 15.22 -3.39 -6.30
C THR A 80 14.25 -2.22 -6.17
N ILE A 81 12.95 -2.48 -6.02
CA ILE A 81 11.91 -1.46 -5.80
C ILE A 81 12.19 -0.68 -4.50
N LEU A 82 12.51 -1.37 -3.40
CA LEU A 82 12.85 -0.68 -2.15
C LEU A 82 14.12 0.19 -2.30
N GLN A 83 15.09 -0.26 -3.10
CA GLN A 83 16.30 0.48 -3.39
C GLN A 83 16.09 1.72 -4.26
N THR A 84 14.99 1.84 -5.01
CA THR A 84 14.65 3.09 -5.72
C THR A 84 14.18 4.19 -4.77
N GLY A 85 13.85 3.84 -3.51
CA GLY A 85 13.21 4.74 -2.55
C GLY A 85 11.70 4.59 -2.50
N THR A 86 11.11 3.79 -3.41
CA THR A 86 9.66 3.55 -3.45
C THR A 86 9.21 2.82 -2.19
N GLU A 87 8.22 3.37 -1.50
CA GLU A 87 7.64 2.73 -0.32
C GLU A 87 6.70 1.60 -0.73
N VAL A 88 6.79 0.46 -0.06
CA VAL A 88 5.95 -0.71 -0.34
C VAL A 88 5.07 -1.02 0.87
N TYR A 89 3.77 -1.20 0.63
CA TYR A 89 2.81 -1.56 1.69
C TYR A 89 1.91 -2.72 1.30
N LEU A 90 1.59 -3.60 2.25
CA LEU A 90 0.47 -4.52 2.18
C LEU A 90 -0.72 -3.94 2.97
N ARG A 91 -1.89 -3.78 2.33
CA ARG A 91 -3.12 -3.38 3.04
C ARG A 91 -3.74 -4.55 3.79
N SER A 92 -4.38 -4.26 4.91
CA SER A 92 -5.20 -5.22 5.65
C SER A 92 -6.59 -5.47 5.06
N SER A 93 -7.12 -4.53 4.26
CA SER A 93 -8.46 -4.62 3.67
C SER A 93 -8.43 -5.27 2.29
N GLN A 94 -9.43 -6.10 1.99
CA GLN A 94 -9.72 -6.54 0.64
C GLN A 94 -10.61 -5.49 -0.05
N ASP A 95 -9.98 -4.54 -0.75
CA ASP A 95 -10.67 -3.52 -1.53
C ASP A 95 -9.90 -3.19 -2.82
N GLY A 96 -10.60 -3.19 -3.96
CA GLY A 96 -9.98 -2.96 -5.28
C GLY A 96 -9.32 -4.20 -5.89
N ASN A 97 -8.41 -3.99 -6.84
CA ASN A 97 -7.72 -5.06 -7.60
C ASN A 97 -6.62 -5.73 -6.76
N TYR A 98 -5.48 -6.11 -7.36
CA TYR A 98 -4.38 -6.80 -6.70
C TYR A 98 -3.29 -5.84 -6.19
N GLY A 99 -2.95 -4.83 -7.00
CA GLY A 99 -1.90 -3.83 -6.71
C GLY A 99 -2.29 -2.44 -7.18
N SER A 100 -1.50 -1.45 -6.77
CA SER A 100 -1.51 -0.10 -7.35
C SER A 100 -0.24 0.64 -6.98
N TYR A 101 0.40 1.28 -7.95
CA TYR A 101 1.47 2.25 -7.75
C TYR A 101 0.95 3.69 -7.89
N ASN A 102 1.37 4.57 -6.98
CA ASN A 102 1.07 6.00 -7.02
C ASN A 102 2.34 6.81 -7.29
N VAL A 103 2.48 7.33 -8.51
CA VAL A 103 3.65 8.12 -8.94
C VAL A 103 3.85 9.42 -8.15
N THR A 104 2.79 10.02 -7.62
CA THR A 104 2.89 11.28 -6.85
C THR A 104 3.44 11.04 -5.45
N GLN A 105 3.09 9.91 -4.85
CA GLN A 105 3.54 9.54 -3.50
C GLN A 105 4.77 8.64 -3.50
N ASP A 106 5.13 8.08 -4.66
CA ASP A 106 6.12 7.01 -4.82
C ASP A 106 5.83 5.82 -3.89
N VAL A 107 4.60 5.32 -3.98
CA VAL A 107 4.10 4.24 -3.12
C VAL A 107 3.53 3.10 -3.96
N LEU A 108 4.06 1.90 -3.77
CA LEU A 108 3.48 0.65 -4.25
C LEU A 108 2.62 0.04 -3.14
N VAL A 109 1.37 -0.31 -3.47
CA VAL A 109 0.43 -0.92 -2.54
C VAL A 109 -0.02 -2.28 -3.06
N LEU A 110 0.32 -3.33 -2.31
CA LEU A 110 -0.21 -4.67 -2.47
C LEU A 110 -1.49 -4.85 -1.64
N ARG A 111 -2.44 -5.64 -2.16
CA ARG A 111 -3.69 -5.99 -1.47
C ARG A 111 -3.69 -7.47 -1.08
N PRO A 112 -4.52 -7.88 -0.10
CA PRO A 112 -4.57 -9.28 0.33
C PRO A 112 -4.91 -10.26 -0.80
N SER A 113 -5.66 -9.81 -1.82
CA SER A 113 -5.98 -10.58 -3.02
C SER A 113 -4.74 -10.93 -3.85
N ALA A 114 -3.72 -10.07 -3.89
CA ALA A 114 -2.47 -10.35 -4.61
C ALA A 114 -1.69 -11.50 -3.97
N VAL A 115 -1.63 -11.53 -2.64
CA VAL A 115 -0.90 -12.57 -1.90
C VAL A 115 -1.70 -13.87 -1.74
N ALA A 116 -2.95 -13.91 -2.20
CA ALA A 116 -3.77 -15.12 -2.15
C ALA A 116 -3.33 -16.19 -3.17
N HIS A 117 -2.44 -15.87 -4.11
CA HIS A 117 -1.93 -16.82 -5.09
C HIS A 117 -0.56 -16.36 -5.61
N TRP A 118 0.43 -17.25 -5.61
CA TRP A 118 1.79 -16.94 -6.06
C TRP A 118 1.88 -16.32 -7.46
N GLY A 119 1.16 -16.89 -8.43
CA GLY A 119 1.10 -16.32 -9.79
C GLY A 119 0.58 -14.88 -9.84
N ILE A 120 -0.53 -14.59 -9.13
CA ILE A 120 -1.12 -13.25 -9.07
C ILE A 120 -0.17 -12.29 -8.37
N PHE A 121 0.49 -12.73 -7.30
CA PHE A 121 1.48 -11.94 -6.59
C PHE A 121 2.62 -11.50 -7.51
N LEU A 122 3.20 -12.44 -8.26
CA LEU A 122 4.29 -12.14 -9.18
C LEU A 122 3.85 -11.27 -10.36
N GLU A 123 2.70 -11.55 -10.96
CA GLU A 123 2.10 -10.71 -12.01
C GLU A 123 1.91 -9.27 -11.51
N THR A 124 1.35 -9.12 -10.30
CA THR A 124 1.15 -7.80 -9.66
C THR A 124 2.48 -7.07 -9.44
N LEU A 125 3.51 -7.75 -8.95
CA LEU A 125 4.84 -7.14 -8.78
C LEU A 125 5.46 -6.70 -10.11
N ARG A 126 5.27 -7.48 -11.18
CA ARG A 126 5.77 -7.11 -12.50
C ARG A 126 4.99 -5.93 -13.10
N HIS A 127 3.66 -5.93 -13.00
CA HIS A 127 2.80 -4.86 -13.52
C HIS A 127 3.06 -3.54 -12.78
N GLU A 128 2.89 -3.53 -11.46
CA GLU A 128 3.07 -2.32 -10.66
C GLU A 128 4.54 -1.87 -10.63
N GLY A 129 5.47 -2.83 -10.66
CA GLY A 129 6.89 -2.54 -10.84
C GLY A 129 7.19 -1.86 -12.18
N TRP A 130 6.45 -2.18 -13.25
CA TRP A 130 6.63 -1.51 -14.54
C TRP A 130 6.20 -0.04 -14.49
N HIS A 131 5.19 0.30 -13.69
CA HIS A 131 4.85 1.71 -13.47
C HIS A 131 5.98 2.48 -12.77
N ILE A 132 6.78 1.82 -11.92
CA ILE A 132 7.99 2.43 -11.34
C ILE A 132 9.05 2.66 -12.43
N VAL A 133 9.24 1.70 -13.35
CA VAL A 133 10.10 1.88 -14.55
C VAL A 133 9.67 3.13 -15.34
N GLN A 134 8.38 3.24 -15.62
CA GLN A 134 7.78 4.37 -16.33
C GLN A 134 7.95 5.69 -15.58
N ALA A 135 7.86 5.68 -14.24
CA ALA A 135 8.11 6.85 -13.40
C ALA A 135 9.57 7.31 -13.46
N CYS A 136 10.53 6.39 -13.35
CA CYS A 136 11.95 6.71 -13.45
C CYS A 136 12.32 7.26 -14.84
N PHE A 137 11.78 6.63 -15.89
CA PHE A 137 11.95 7.11 -17.27
C PHE A 137 11.38 8.53 -17.43
N ALA A 138 10.16 8.77 -16.96
CA ALA A 138 9.51 10.08 -17.02
C ALA A 138 10.30 11.15 -16.25
N ALA A 139 10.79 10.83 -15.06
CA ALA A 139 11.63 11.72 -14.27
C ALA A 139 12.93 12.07 -15.01
N GLY A 140 13.55 11.12 -15.73
CA GLY A 140 14.68 11.37 -16.62
C GLY A 140 14.36 12.32 -17.79
N GLN A 141 13.09 12.44 -18.17
CA GLN A 141 12.59 13.42 -19.15
C GLN A 141 12.11 14.73 -18.50
N GLY A 142 12.23 14.89 -17.18
CA GLY A 142 11.73 16.05 -16.44
C GLY A 142 10.20 16.07 -16.26
N ALA A 143 9.53 14.94 -16.42
CA ALA A 143 8.09 14.78 -16.18
C ALA A 143 7.81 14.19 -14.79
N ASN A 144 6.65 14.54 -14.23
CA ASN A 144 6.17 14.09 -12.91
C ASN A 144 4.94 13.17 -12.99
N THR A 145 4.70 12.59 -14.16
CA THR A 145 3.61 11.66 -14.46
C THR A 145 4.17 10.39 -15.07
N LEU A 146 3.41 9.30 -15.07
CA LEU A 146 3.80 8.09 -15.78
C LEU A 146 3.91 8.37 -17.29
N MET A 147 4.93 7.81 -17.93
CA MET A 147 5.12 7.87 -19.38
C MET A 147 5.48 6.48 -19.90
N PRO A 148 4.93 6.06 -21.06
CA PRO A 148 5.35 4.81 -21.68
C PRO A 148 6.84 4.87 -22.07
N VAL A 149 7.57 3.77 -21.85
CA VAL A 149 9.02 3.68 -22.12
C VAL A 149 9.34 3.15 -23.52
N GLY A 150 8.32 2.83 -24.31
CA GLY A 150 8.43 2.31 -25.66
C GLY A 150 8.50 0.78 -25.74
N LEU A 151 7.96 0.06 -24.76
CA LEU A 151 7.82 -1.40 -24.85
C LEU A 151 6.83 -1.75 -25.96
N GLN A 152 7.19 -2.72 -26.79
CA GLN A 152 6.29 -3.18 -27.86
C GLN A 152 5.12 -3.95 -27.25
N VAL A 153 3.91 -3.40 -27.38
CA VAL A 153 2.68 -4.01 -26.88
C VAL A 153 1.95 -4.78 -27.97
N SER A 154 1.38 -5.93 -27.63
CA SER A 154 0.56 -6.70 -28.55
C SER A 154 -0.72 -5.94 -28.96
N ARG A 155 -1.16 -6.14 -30.22
CA ARG A 155 -2.44 -5.57 -30.69
C ARG A 155 -3.62 -6.02 -29.80
N ARG A 156 -3.55 -7.23 -29.25
CA ARG A 156 -4.60 -7.79 -28.39
C ARG A 156 -4.70 -7.01 -27.08
N THR A 157 -3.58 -6.76 -26.41
CA THR A 157 -3.51 -5.96 -25.17
C THR A 157 -4.13 -4.58 -25.40
N MET A 158 -3.73 -3.89 -26.46
CA MET A 158 -4.28 -2.58 -26.82
C MET A 158 -5.79 -2.59 -27.08
N LEU A 159 -6.30 -3.62 -27.76
CA LEU A 159 -7.74 -3.73 -28.03
C LEU A 159 -8.53 -4.00 -26.75
N ASN A 160 -8.04 -4.90 -25.89
CA ASN A 160 -8.67 -5.21 -24.61
C ASN A 160 -8.78 -3.96 -23.73
N LEU A 161 -7.71 -3.16 -23.64
CA LEU A 161 -7.71 -1.93 -22.84
C LEU A 161 -8.65 -0.86 -23.40
N ARG A 162 -8.69 -0.68 -24.72
CA ARG A 162 -9.65 0.25 -25.36
C ARG A 162 -11.10 -0.15 -25.19
N GLN A 163 -11.37 -1.44 -25.05
CA GLN A 163 -12.72 -1.96 -24.78
C GLN A 163 -13.07 -1.90 -23.29
N ASN A 164 -12.07 -1.76 -22.41
CA ASN A 164 -12.30 -1.55 -20.99
C ASN A 164 -12.53 -0.06 -20.71
N HIS A 165 -13.80 0.30 -20.50
CA HIS A 165 -14.21 1.68 -20.20
C HIS A 165 -13.75 2.21 -18.83
N SER A 166 -12.99 1.42 -18.06
CA SER A 166 -12.42 1.85 -16.78
C SER A 166 -11.12 2.66 -16.93
N TYR A 167 -10.47 2.63 -18.09
CA TYR A 167 -9.23 3.36 -18.36
C TYR A 167 -9.49 4.61 -19.19
N ALA A 168 -8.88 5.74 -18.83
CA ALA A 168 -8.89 6.92 -19.67
C ALA A 168 -8.05 6.67 -20.94
N PRO A 169 -8.43 7.23 -22.12
CA PRO A 169 -7.70 7.01 -23.37
C PRO A 169 -6.19 7.32 -23.28
N GLU A 170 -5.82 8.31 -22.49
CA GLU A 170 -4.45 8.74 -22.21
C GLU A 170 -3.65 7.78 -21.32
N GLU A 171 -4.32 6.99 -20.47
CA GLU A 171 -3.68 5.99 -19.59
C GLU A 171 -3.40 4.68 -20.33
N ILE A 172 -4.17 4.41 -21.39
CA ILE A 172 -4.07 3.15 -22.15
C ILE A 172 -2.63 2.81 -22.57
N PRO A 173 -1.81 3.72 -23.13
CA PRO A 173 -0.43 3.39 -23.48
C PRO A 173 0.44 3.00 -22.29
N VAL A 174 0.22 3.62 -21.12
CA VAL A 174 0.97 3.35 -19.89
C VAL A 174 0.61 1.96 -19.36
N GLU A 175 -0.69 1.69 -19.20
CA GLU A 175 -1.21 0.39 -18.76
C GLU A 175 -0.87 -0.73 -19.74
N ALA A 176 -0.92 -0.45 -21.03
CA ALA A 176 -0.61 -1.39 -22.09
C ALA A 176 0.80 -1.98 -21.96
N GLU A 177 1.80 -1.17 -21.62
CA GLU A 177 3.14 -1.69 -21.39
C GLU A 177 3.25 -2.48 -20.09
N ALA A 178 2.56 -2.06 -19.02
CA ALA A 178 2.57 -2.78 -17.75
C ALA A 178 1.94 -4.18 -17.88
N PHE A 179 0.79 -4.28 -18.57
CA PHE A 179 0.17 -5.55 -18.95
C PHE A 179 1.04 -6.39 -19.88
N GLU A 180 1.85 -5.78 -20.74
CA GLU A 180 2.78 -6.55 -21.56
C GLU A 180 3.95 -7.05 -20.70
N ALA A 181 4.49 -6.21 -19.81
CA ALA A 181 5.64 -6.52 -18.97
C ALA A 181 5.38 -7.66 -17.98
N GLU A 182 4.16 -7.77 -17.41
CA GLU A 182 3.82 -8.84 -16.45
C GLU A 182 3.95 -10.26 -17.04
N ASN A 183 3.82 -10.39 -18.36
CA ASN A 183 3.87 -11.66 -19.07
C ASN A 183 5.30 -12.19 -19.29
N TYR A 184 6.33 -11.40 -19.03
CA TYR A 184 7.72 -11.76 -19.32
C TYR A 184 8.61 -11.75 -18.07
N SER A 185 9.20 -12.90 -17.77
CA SER A 185 10.15 -13.04 -16.66
C SER A 185 11.32 -12.06 -16.76
N ASN A 186 11.61 -11.40 -15.65
CA ASN A 186 12.70 -10.44 -15.45
C ASN A 186 12.63 -9.17 -16.31
N LEU A 187 11.59 -8.97 -17.14
CA LEU A 187 11.51 -7.76 -17.98
C LEU A 187 11.36 -6.51 -17.11
N THR A 188 10.47 -6.53 -16.12
CA THR A 188 10.31 -5.45 -15.15
C THR A 188 11.59 -5.20 -14.35
N LEU A 189 12.26 -6.27 -13.90
CA LEU A 189 13.51 -6.14 -13.15
C LEU A 189 14.61 -5.45 -14.00
N GLN A 190 14.74 -5.83 -15.27
CA GLN A 190 15.67 -5.20 -16.20
C GLN A 190 15.30 -3.74 -16.47
N GLY A 191 14.00 -3.45 -16.61
CA GLY A 191 13.48 -2.09 -16.73
C GLY A 191 13.87 -1.22 -15.53
N LEU A 192 13.68 -1.72 -14.31
CA LEU A 192 14.04 -1.03 -13.06
C LEU A 192 15.54 -0.75 -13.02
N GLN A 193 16.36 -1.76 -13.31
CA GLN A 193 17.82 -1.62 -13.32
C GLN A 193 18.31 -0.60 -14.35
N LYS A 194 17.61 -0.46 -15.48
CA LYS A 194 17.98 0.46 -16.56
C LYS A 194 17.49 1.88 -16.30
N GLU A 195 16.19 2.05 -16.12
CA GLU A 195 15.56 3.38 -16.07
C GLU A 195 15.68 4.02 -14.69
N CYS A 196 15.72 3.23 -13.61
CA CYS A 196 15.90 3.73 -12.24
C CYS A 196 17.36 3.73 -11.77
N ALA A 197 18.34 3.53 -12.68
CA ALA A 197 19.75 3.45 -12.33
C ALA A 197 20.28 4.62 -11.47
N PRO A 198 19.87 5.90 -11.69
CA PRO A 198 20.31 7.00 -10.83
C PRO A 198 19.90 6.86 -9.35
N TRP A 199 18.67 6.40 -9.08
CA TRP A 199 18.16 6.16 -7.72
C TRP A 199 18.89 4.98 -7.07
N LEU A 200 19.06 3.89 -7.80
CA LEU A 200 19.77 2.69 -7.31
C LEU A 200 21.23 2.97 -6.94
N LYS A 201 21.85 3.97 -7.56
CA LYS A 201 23.22 4.43 -7.24
C LYS A 201 23.27 5.52 -6.16
N GLY A 202 22.13 6.01 -5.70
CA GLY A 202 22.03 7.13 -4.76
C GLY A 202 22.42 8.49 -5.36
N GLU A 203 22.37 8.63 -6.69
CA GLU A 203 22.63 9.89 -7.40
C GLU A 203 21.43 10.84 -7.31
N VAL A 204 20.23 10.29 -7.09
CA VAL A 204 18.97 11.00 -6.86
C VAL A 204 18.41 10.54 -5.51
N LYS A 205 17.87 11.48 -4.73
CA LYS A 205 17.24 11.25 -3.43
C LYS A 205 15.84 11.83 -3.40
#